data_AF-M7CCB2-F1
#
_entry.id   AF-M7CCB2-F1
#
_cell.length_a   1.000
_cell.length_b   1.000
_cell.length_c   1.000
_cell.angle_alpha   90.00
_cell.angle_beta   90.00
_cell.angle_gamma   90.00
#
_symmetry.space_group_name_H-M   'P 1'
#
loop_
_entity.id
_entity.type
_entity.pdbx_description
1 polymer ?
#
loop_
_entity_poly.entity_id
_entity_poly.type
_entity_poly.pdbx_seq_one_letter_code
_entity_poly.pdbx_strand_id
1 'polypeptide(L)'
;GGWSSWGPWSSCSVTCAAGVKKRIRRCTEPAPVCGGSCPGHSSESLPCDTNKICPTHGNWGSWGQWGPCSATCSPEEAGPKPKQRRSRVCDSPPPSSIPPGLPCSGSASEDQSCIGLPFCPVYVGWSDWQPSSPCSVTCGMGRVMEKRLCNNPAPRQGGNTCLGLNTRSHFCNTKIPCPVDGRWSEWGEWSTCTRPGYTGDITCQEIVGQQKRTRVCKGRSPDGKRCVGSYIHIRSCYNMFRCKLEGQWSDWSSWGLCIPTCEKNPMKSRKRVCQPTYPKFSMETQGVGNTGPVNISFSGKPWPRCQPINGKPLEVEEKEPCLNVPPC
;
A
#
# COMPACT_ATOMS: atom_id res chain seq x y z
N GLY A 1 -70.82 87.49 -27.12
CA GLY A 1 -69.79 87.98 -26.19
C GLY A 1 -68.51 88.25 -26.96
N GLY A 2 -67.61 89.06 -26.41
CA GLY A 2 -66.30 89.34 -26.97
C GLY A 2 -65.16 88.83 -26.07
N TRP A 3 -64.04 88.50 -26.70
CA TRP A 3 -62.84 88.07 -25.99
C TRP A 3 -62.16 89.26 -25.31
N SER A 4 -61.69 89.07 -24.07
CA SER A 4 -60.74 89.96 -23.42
C SER A 4 -59.43 90.02 -24.22
N SER A 5 -58.61 91.02 -23.92
CA SER A 5 -57.20 90.98 -24.31
C SER A 5 -56.54 89.67 -23.82
N TRP A 6 -55.57 89.18 -24.59
CA TRP A 6 -54.82 87.99 -24.21
C TRP A 6 -54.02 88.24 -22.94
N GLY A 7 -54.08 87.30 -21.99
CA GLY A 7 -53.19 87.30 -20.84
C GLY A 7 -51.71 87.13 -21.23
N PRO A 8 -50.78 87.34 -20.28
CA PRO A 8 -49.36 87.11 -20.52
C PRO A 8 -49.08 85.65 -20.88
N TRP A 9 -48.01 85.41 -21.63
CA TRP A 9 -47.53 84.06 -21.90
C TRP A 9 -47.03 83.40 -20.61
N SER A 10 -47.37 82.13 -20.41
CA SER A 10 -46.77 81.29 -19.38
C SER A 10 -45.28 81.09 -19.64
N SER A 11 -44.55 80.66 -18.60
CA SER A 11 -43.24 80.04 -18.78
C SER A 11 -43.34 78.85 -19.75
N CYS A 12 -42.22 78.51 -20.39
CA CYS A 12 -42.14 77.34 -21.25
C CYS A 12 -42.47 76.08 -20.45
N SER A 13 -43.19 75.12 -21.05
CA SER A 13 -43.62 73.88 -20.39
C SER A 13 -42.47 72.98 -19.93
N VAL A 14 -41.26 73.27 -20.41
CA VAL A 14 -40.03 72.55 -20.12
C VAL A 14 -38.94 73.54 -19.71
N THR A 15 -37.97 73.04 -18.93
CA THR A 15 -36.79 73.81 -18.52
C THR A 15 -35.59 73.61 -19.45
N CYS A 16 -35.68 72.67 -20.38
CA CYS A 16 -34.68 72.31 -21.40
C CYS A 16 -35.38 71.85 -22.70
N ALA A 17 -34.68 71.93 -23.83
CA ALA A 17 -35.13 71.65 -25.19
C ALA A 17 -36.36 72.49 -25.63
N ALA A 18 -37.01 72.05 -26.71
CA ALA A 18 -38.22 72.65 -27.23
C ALA A 18 -39.44 72.25 -26.40
N GLY A 19 -40.29 73.22 -26.09
CA GLY A 19 -41.57 73.01 -25.42
C GLY A 19 -42.62 74.00 -25.90
N VAL A 20 -43.62 74.25 -25.07
CA VAL A 20 -44.76 75.09 -25.43
C VAL A 20 -45.06 76.10 -24.32
N LYS A 21 -45.27 77.36 -24.69
CA LYS A 21 -45.83 78.39 -23.81
C LYS A 21 -47.28 78.63 -24.18
N LYS A 22 -48.12 78.91 -23.18
CA LYS A 22 -49.57 79.10 -23.37
C LYS A 22 -50.00 80.46 -22.85
N ARG A 23 -50.96 81.09 -23.53
CA ARG A 23 -51.69 82.26 -23.00
C ARG A 23 -53.18 82.04 -23.16
N ILE A 24 -53.95 82.67 -22.28
CA ILE A 24 -55.39 82.46 -22.17
C ILE A 24 -56.09 83.81 -22.23
N ARG A 25 -57.27 83.85 -22.86
CA ARG A 25 -58.19 84.99 -22.87
C ARG A 25 -59.57 84.55 -22.38
N ARG A 26 -60.31 85.46 -21.77
CA ARG A 26 -61.64 85.17 -21.19
C ARG A 26 -62.73 85.85 -22.00
N CYS A 27 -63.90 85.24 -22.09
CA CYS A 27 -65.03 85.77 -22.88
C CYS A 27 -65.81 86.80 -22.06
N THR A 28 -65.20 87.97 -21.80
CA THR A 28 -65.70 88.95 -20.82
C THR A 28 -65.89 90.37 -21.37
N GLU A 29 -65.44 90.67 -22.59
CA GLU A 29 -65.39 92.04 -23.14
C GLU A 29 -66.07 92.12 -24.53
N PRO A 30 -67.42 92.27 -24.61
CA PRO A 30 -68.39 92.22 -23.53
C PRO A 30 -68.83 90.78 -23.20
N ALA A 31 -69.21 90.52 -21.94
CA ALA A 31 -69.73 89.21 -21.53
C ALA A 31 -70.98 88.82 -22.36
N PRO A 32 -71.12 87.54 -22.77
CA PRO A 32 -72.27 87.11 -23.55
C PRO A 32 -73.57 87.16 -22.75
N VAL A 33 -74.62 87.71 -23.36
CA VAL A 33 -75.99 87.71 -22.84
C VAL A 33 -76.77 86.58 -23.55
N CYS A 34 -77.74 85.96 -22.88
CA CYS A 34 -78.63 84.93 -23.44
C CYS A 34 -77.97 83.58 -23.82
N GLY A 35 -76.85 83.20 -23.19
CA GLY A 35 -76.18 81.91 -23.44
C GLY A 35 -75.24 81.86 -24.66
N GLY A 36 -74.88 83.02 -25.23
CA GLY A 36 -73.94 83.08 -26.35
C GLY A 36 -72.51 82.66 -25.99
N SER A 37 -71.74 82.21 -26.98
CA SER A 37 -70.31 81.84 -26.84
C SER A 37 -69.40 82.83 -27.57
N CYS A 38 -68.13 82.93 -27.18
CA CYS A 38 -67.12 83.64 -27.96
C CYS A 38 -66.51 82.69 -29.02
N PRO A 39 -66.51 83.06 -30.32
CA PRO A 39 -65.97 82.21 -31.38
C PRO A 39 -64.43 82.15 -31.35
N GLY A 40 -63.85 80.95 -31.49
CA GLY A 40 -62.41 80.69 -31.48
C GLY A 40 -61.88 80.07 -30.18
N HIS A 41 -60.57 79.82 -30.11
CA HIS A 41 -59.96 79.19 -28.94
C HIS A 41 -59.75 80.19 -27.78
N SER A 42 -60.02 79.73 -26.56
CA SER A 42 -59.73 80.45 -25.30
C SER A 42 -58.26 80.35 -24.87
N SER A 43 -57.52 79.40 -25.44
CA SER A 43 -56.09 79.18 -25.19
C SER A 43 -55.34 79.16 -26.51
N GLU A 44 -54.18 79.80 -26.51
CA GLU A 44 -53.23 79.76 -27.61
C GLU A 44 -51.91 79.17 -27.11
N SER A 45 -51.30 78.34 -27.93
CA SER A 45 -50.02 77.67 -27.65
C SER A 45 -49.02 78.01 -28.74
N LEU A 46 -47.83 78.46 -28.34
CA LEU A 46 -46.71 78.68 -29.25
C LEU A 46 -45.51 77.83 -28.83
N PRO A 47 -44.72 77.33 -29.80
CA PRO A 47 -43.45 76.70 -29.50
C PRO A 47 -42.52 77.70 -28.82
N CYS A 48 -41.79 77.21 -27.81
CA CYS A 48 -40.66 77.90 -27.19
C CYS A 48 -39.45 76.98 -27.25
N ASP A 49 -38.29 77.55 -27.56
CA ASP A 49 -37.01 76.86 -27.39
C ASP A 49 -36.28 77.49 -26.21
N THR A 50 -35.84 76.64 -25.28
CA THR A 50 -35.08 77.07 -24.11
C THR A 50 -33.58 77.19 -24.39
N ASN A 51 -33.11 76.76 -25.57
CA ASN A 51 -31.69 76.67 -25.96
C ASN A 51 -30.82 75.88 -24.98
N LYS A 52 -31.42 75.04 -24.12
CA LYS A 52 -30.74 74.20 -23.15
C LYS A 52 -30.89 72.74 -23.56
N ILE A 53 -29.81 71.97 -23.57
CA ILE A 53 -29.85 70.53 -23.84
C ILE A 53 -30.46 69.81 -22.62
N CYS A 54 -31.37 68.87 -22.83
CA CYS A 54 -31.90 68.04 -21.74
C CYS A 54 -30.95 66.90 -21.40
N PRO A 55 -30.81 66.52 -20.12
CA PRO A 55 -30.01 65.36 -19.74
C PRO A 55 -30.65 64.08 -20.28
N THR A 56 -29.82 63.21 -20.86
CA THR A 56 -30.24 61.84 -21.23
C THR A 56 -30.09 60.98 -19.99
N HIS A 57 -31.20 60.42 -19.51
CA HIS A 57 -31.18 59.47 -18.40
C HIS A 57 -30.72 58.10 -18.88
N GLY A 58 -29.89 57.44 -18.08
CA GLY A 58 -29.37 56.12 -18.41
C GLY A 58 -30.47 55.07 -18.43
N ASN A 59 -30.43 54.18 -19.41
CA ASN A 59 -31.29 53.00 -19.45
C ASN A 59 -30.48 51.73 -19.71
N TRP A 60 -30.98 50.62 -19.18
CA TRP A 60 -30.30 49.33 -19.21
C TRP A 60 -30.27 48.76 -20.63
N GLY A 61 -29.11 48.27 -21.05
CA GLY A 61 -28.99 47.36 -22.18
C GLY A 61 -29.54 45.98 -21.88
N SER A 62 -29.52 45.12 -22.90
CA SER A 62 -29.95 43.73 -22.77
C SER A 62 -29.11 42.97 -21.73
N TRP A 63 -29.75 42.02 -21.06
CA TRP A 63 -29.03 41.10 -20.16
C TRP A 63 -28.05 40.23 -20.95
N GLY A 64 -26.84 40.07 -20.43
CA GLY A 64 -25.90 39.06 -20.89
C GLY A 64 -26.40 37.63 -20.63
N GLN A 65 -25.73 36.66 -21.23
CA GLN A 65 -26.00 35.25 -20.98
C GLN A 65 -25.71 34.87 -19.52
N TRP A 66 -26.38 33.83 -19.04
CA TRP A 66 -26.09 33.24 -17.73
C TRP A 66 -24.71 32.58 -17.73
N GLY A 67 -23.89 32.90 -16.72
CA GLY A 67 -22.65 32.19 -16.45
C GLY A 67 -22.88 30.76 -15.95
N PRO A 68 -21.81 29.94 -15.84
CA PRO A 68 -21.92 28.59 -15.29
C PRO A 68 -22.37 28.64 -13.81
N CYS A 69 -23.00 27.55 -13.35
CA CYS A 69 -23.34 27.39 -11.94
C CYS A 69 -22.09 27.43 -11.05
N SER A 70 -22.21 28.04 -9.88
CA SER A 70 -21.13 28.11 -8.88
C SER A 70 -20.60 26.75 -8.41
N ALA A 71 -21.38 25.68 -8.60
CA ALA A 71 -20.96 24.30 -8.35
C ALA A 71 -21.62 23.35 -9.36
N THR A 72 -21.00 22.19 -9.56
CA THR A 72 -21.48 21.11 -10.46
C THR A 72 -22.43 20.13 -9.78
N CYS A 73 -22.60 20.22 -8.47
CA CYS A 73 -23.48 19.35 -7.68
C CYS A 73 -24.31 20.17 -6.67
N SER A 74 -25.44 19.61 -6.24
CA SER A 74 -26.32 20.21 -5.23
C SER A 74 -26.27 19.44 -3.90
N PRO A 75 -26.27 20.12 -2.74
CA PRO A 75 -26.36 19.46 -1.44
C PRO A 75 -27.77 18.90 -1.20
N GLU A 76 -27.85 17.73 -0.55
CA GLU A 76 -29.10 16.97 -0.33
C GLU A 76 -30.02 17.62 0.74
N GLU A 77 -29.45 18.24 1.78
CA GLU A 77 -30.21 18.98 2.80
C GLU A 77 -29.59 20.34 3.17
N ALA A 78 -30.47 21.34 3.38
CA ALA A 78 -30.27 22.64 4.01
C ALA A 78 -28.95 23.40 3.70
N GLY A 79 -28.42 23.28 2.49
CA GLY A 79 -27.27 24.05 2.01
C GLY A 79 -27.64 25.16 1.02
N PRO A 80 -26.81 26.21 0.89
CA PRO A 80 -26.99 27.21 -0.17
C PRO A 80 -26.90 26.53 -1.53
N LYS A 81 -28.01 26.56 -2.29
CA LYS A 81 -28.06 26.01 -3.64
C LYS A 81 -27.09 26.78 -4.56
N PRO A 82 -26.41 26.09 -5.49
CA PRO A 82 -25.54 26.76 -6.45
C PRO A 82 -26.32 27.77 -7.27
N LYS A 83 -25.69 28.91 -7.54
CA LYS A 83 -26.30 30.04 -8.27
C LYS A 83 -25.51 30.30 -9.55
N GLN A 84 -26.22 30.72 -10.59
CA GLN A 84 -25.67 31.32 -11.79
C GLN A 84 -25.91 32.83 -11.75
N ARG A 85 -25.01 33.60 -12.36
CA ARG A 85 -25.06 35.07 -12.40
C ARG A 85 -25.08 35.56 -13.84
N ARG A 86 -25.90 36.57 -14.13
CA ARG A 86 -25.82 37.36 -15.36
C ARG A 86 -25.72 38.84 -15.04
N SER A 87 -25.25 39.63 -16.00
CA SER A 87 -25.06 41.08 -15.84
C SER A 87 -25.55 41.86 -17.05
N ARG A 88 -25.82 43.15 -16.86
CA ARG A 88 -26.23 44.11 -17.88
C ARG A 88 -25.48 45.42 -17.69
N VAL A 89 -25.36 46.19 -18.77
CA VAL A 89 -24.64 47.47 -18.78
C VAL A 89 -25.61 48.62 -19.01
N CYS A 90 -25.34 49.78 -18.42
CA CYS A 90 -26.15 50.99 -18.55
C CYS A 90 -25.72 51.77 -19.80
N ASP A 91 -26.11 51.29 -20.97
CA ASP A 91 -25.62 51.76 -22.27
C ASP A 91 -26.72 51.99 -23.33
N SER A 92 -28.00 51.86 -22.96
CA SER A 92 -29.11 51.84 -23.93
C SER A 92 -30.25 52.82 -23.60
N PRO A 93 -30.00 54.16 -23.55
CA PRO A 93 -28.73 54.85 -23.77
C PRO A 93 -27.91 55.05 -22.48
N PRO A 94 -26.61 55.40 -22.57
CA PRO A 94 -25.84 55.80 -21.39
C PRO A 94 -26.28 57.18 -20.86
N PRO A 95 -26.15 57.44 -19.54
CA PRO A 95 -26.49 58.73 -18.96
C PRO A 95 -25.56 59.84 -19.50
N SER A 96 -26.11 61.00 -19.82
CA SER A 96 -25.32 62.15 -20.26
C SER A 96 -24.44 62.70 -19.14
N SER A 97 -23.23 63.18 -19.47
CA SER A 97 -22.34 63.78 -18.47
C SER A 97 -22.66 65.26 -18.20
N ILE A 98 -23.05 66.02 -19.22
CA ILE A 98 -23.38 67.46 -19.11
C ILE A 98 -24.58 67.78 -20.03
N PRO A 99 -25.72 68.24 -19.47
CA PRO A 99 -26.08 68.15 -18.06
C PRO A 99 -26.14 66.68 -17.58
N PRO A 100 -25.86 66.40 -16.31
CA PRO A 100 -25.80 65.03 -15.80
C PRO A 100 -27.16 64.34 -15.84
N GLY A 101 -27.22 63.19 -16.50
CA GLY A 101 -28.38 62.30 -16.50
C GLY A 101 -28.45 61.45 -15.23
N LEU A 102 -29.66 61.02 -14.87
CA LEU A 102 -29.86 60.05 -13.82
C LEU A 102 -29.22 58.70 -14.21
N PRO A 103 -28.60 57.98 -13.26
CA PRO A 103 -28.07 56.65 -13.51
C PRO A 103 -29.21 55.65 -13.72
N CYS A 104 -28.89 54.49 -14.30
CA CYS A 104 -29.86 53.41 -14.46
C CYS A 104 -30.40 52.94 -13.10
N SER A 105 -31.73 52.87 -12.96
CA SER A 105 -32.39 52.39 -11.75
C SER A 105 -32.38 50.86 -11.65
N GLY A 106 -31.96 50.31 -10.51
CA GLY A 106 -31.95 48.87 -10.22
C GLY A 106 -30.56 48.21 -10.32
N SER A 107 -30.51 46.88 -10.19
CA SER A 107 -29.26 46.13 -10.14
C SER A 107 -28.66 45.86 -11.53
N ALA A 108 -27.33 45.95 -11.64
CA ALA A 108 -26.56 45.58 -12.84
C ALA A 108 -26.30 44.06 -12.94
N SER A 109 -26.54 43.32 -11.86
CA SER A 109 -26.35 41.87 -11.78
C SER A 109 -27.60 41.18 -11.24
N GLU A 110 -27.88 40.00 -11.75
CA GLU A 110 -28.95 39.13 -11.29
C GLU A 110 -28.40 37.72 -11.02
N ASP A 111 -28.85 37.11 -9.92
CA ASP A 111 -28.49 35.76 -9.52
C ASP A 111 -29.73 34.85 -9.60
N GLN A 112 -29.57 33.64 -10.15
CA GLN A 112 -30.62 32.62 -10.20
C GLN A 112 -30.11 31.28 -9.68
N SER A 113 -30.94 30.54 -8.94
CA SER A 113 -30.62 29.18 -8.48
C SER A 113 -30.55 28.19 -9.64
N CYS A 114 -29.55 27.33 -9.63
CA CYS A 114 -29.45 26.24 -10.59
C CYS A 114 -30.41 25.09 -10.24
N ILE A 115 -31.04 24.50 -11.26
CA ILE A 115 -31.94 23.35 -11.15
C ILE A 115 -31.36 22.14 -11.89
N GLY A 116 -31.62 20.92 -11.39
CA GLY A 116 -31.24 19.68 -12.09
C GLY A 116 -29.78 19.23 -11.95
N LEU A 117 -29.03 19.77 -10.99
CA LEU A 117 -27.66 19.29 -10.69
C LEU A 117 -27.70 17.99 -9.87
N PRO A 118 -26.79 17.03 -10.12
CA PRO A 118 -26.69 15.80 -9.34
C PRO A 118 -26.32 16.10 -7.88
N PHE A 119 -26.64 15.20 -6.95
CA PHE A 119 -26.25 15.34 -5.55
C PHE A 119 -24.73 15.20 -5.38
N CYS A 120 -24.14 15.95 -4.46
CA CYS A 120 -22.70 15.86 -4.18
C CYS A 120 -22.36 14.51 -3.50
N PRO A 121 -21.25 13.86 -3.88
CA PRO A 121 -20.83 12.60 -3.26
C PRO A 121 -20.42 12.79 -1.79
N VAL A 122 -21.03 12.02 -0.89
CA VAL A 122 -20.71 12.03 0.55
C VAL A 122 -19.57 11.04 0.81
N TYR A 123 -18.34 11.52 0.96
CA TYR A 123 -17.20 10.63 1.25
C TYR A 123 -17.38 9.91 2.60
N VAL A 124 -17.35 8.58 2.57
CA VAL A 124 -17.38 7.71 3.77
C VAL A 124 -15.95 7.47 4.25
N GLY A 125 -15.66 7.86 5.49
CA GLY A 125 -14.39 7.61 6.16
C GLY A 125 -14.39 6.31 6.97
N TRP A 126 -13.18 5.92 7.40
CA TRP A 126 -12.99 4.85 8.37
C TRP A 126 -13.50 5.25 9.77
N SER A 127 -14.10 4.30 10.48
CA SER A 127 -14.30 4.40 11.93
C SER A 127 -12.96 4.38 12.68
N ASP A 128 -13.02 4.71 13.97
CA ASP A 128 -11.94 4.36 14.89
C ASP A 128 -11.69 2.85 14.90
N TRP A 129 -10.46 2.48 15.26
CA TRP A 129 -10.09 1.08 15.45
C TRP A 129 -10.81 0.50 16.66
N GLN A 130 -11.44 -0.66 16.47
CA GLN A 130 -12.03 -1.44 17.55
C GLN A 130 -10.95 -1.96 18.51
N PRO A 131 -11.31 -2.34 19.76
CA PRO A 131 -10.38 -2.94 20.70
C PRO A 131 -9.62 -4.14 20.11
N SER A 132 -8.34 -4.23 20.43
CA SER A 132 -7.47 -5.30 19.96
C SER A 132 -7.96 -6.68 20.42
N SER A 133 -7.84 -7.69 19.55
CA SER A 133 -8.05 -9.09 19.91
C SER A 133 -7.09 -9.55 21.03
N PRO A 134 -7.39 -10.65 21.75
CA PRO A 134 -6.38 -11.30 22.58
C PRO A 134 -5.16 -11.71 21.74
N CYS A 135 -4.01 -11.88 22.41
CA CYS A 135 -2.78 -12.33 21.77
C CYS A 135 -2.97 -13.71 21.15
N SER A 136 -2.49 -13.91 19.92
CA SER A 136 -2.63 -15.18 19.18
C SER A 136 -1.96 -16.38 19.83
N VAL A 137 -1.13 -16.16 20.86
CA VAL A 137 -0.36 -17.18 21.58
C VAL A 137 -0.49 -16.95 23.08
N THR A 138 -0.31 -18.03 23.85
CA THR A 138 -0.26 -17.99 25.31
C THR A 138 1.16 -17.82 25.87
N CYS A 139 2.19 -18.01 25.04
CA CYS A 139 3.60 -17.86 25.40
C CYS A 139 4.39 -17.22 24.24
N GLY A 140 5.51 -16.57 24.56
CA GLY A 140 6.40 -15.93 23.60
C GLY A 140 5.79 -14.69 22.94
N MET A 141 6.15 -14.50 21.67
CA MET A 141 5.64 -13.42 20.83
C MET A 141 4.50 -13.93 19.95
N GLY A 142 3.37 -13.21 19.98
CA GLY A 142 2.24 -13.43 19.10
C GLY A 142 1.84 -12.17 18.36
N ARG A 143 0.62 -12.18 17.85
CA ARG A 143 0.00 -11.01 17.20
C ARG A 143 -1.36 -10.73 17.79
N VAL A 144 -1.70 -9.45 17.88
CA VAL A 144 -3.06 -8.96 18.13
C VAL A 144 -3.60 -8.33 16.84
N MET A 145 -4.91 -8.39 16.67
CA MET A 145 -5.60 -7.90 15.49
C MET A 145 -6.56 -6.77 15.88
N GLU A 146 -6.52 -5.67 15.15
CA GLU A 146 -7.48 -4.58 15.27
C GLU A 146 -8.25 -4.45 13.96
N LYS A 147 -9.54 -4.13 14.08
CA LYS A 147 -10.47 -3.98 12.94
C LYS A 147 -11.11 -2.60 12.98
N ARG A 148 -11.43 -2.06 11.81
CA ARG A 148 -12.20 -0.81 11.64
C ARG A 148 -13.24 -0.98 10.56
N LEU A 149 -14.32 -0.22 10.64
CA LEU A 149 -15.44 -0.29 9.71
C LEU A 149 -15.44 0.94 8.80
N CYS A 150 -15.90 0.77 7.56
CA CYS A 150 -16.05 1.87 6.61
C CYS A 150 -17.45 2.50 6.78
N ASN A 151 -17.64 3.25 7.88
CA ASN A 151 -18.96 3.75 8.28
C ASN A 151 -18.94 5.12 8.99
N ASN A 152 -17.91 5.95 8.77
CA ASN A 152 -17.83 7.29 9.38
C ASN A 152 -17.78 8.39 8.31
N PRO A 153 -18.93 8.89 7.81
CA PRO A 153 -20.31 8.61 8.23
C PRO A 153 -20.92 7.34 7.61
N ALA A 154 -21.99 6.81 8.19
CA ALA A 154 -22.62 5.57 7.72
C ALA A 154 -23.21 5.76 6.30
N PRO A 155 -22.87 4.91 5.32
CA PRO A 155 -23.38 5.03 3.95
C PRO A 155 -24.89 4.82 3.93
N ARG A 156 -25.65 5.85 3.52
CA ARG A 156 -27.11 5.72 3.40
C ARG A 156 -27.55 4.98 2.14
N GLN A 157 -26.82 5.05 1.02
CA GLN A 157 -27.12 4.25 -0.17
C GLN A 157 -25.88 3.99 -1.05
N GLY A 158 -25.62 2.71 -1.34
CA GLY A 158 -25.12 2.29 -2.66
C GLY A 158 -23.64 2.36 -2.99
N GLY A 159 -22.79 3.00 -2.18
CA GLY A 159 -21.34 2.80 -2.36
C GLY A 159 -20.49 3.93 -1.81
N ASN A 160 -19.44 3.56 -1.09
CA ASN A 160 -18.16 4.26 -1.06
C ASN A 160 -17.08 3.33 -0.52
N THR A 161 -16.00 3.19 -1.26
CA THR A 161 -14.86 2.34 -0.95
C THR A 161 -13.88 3.09 -0.06
N CYS A 162 -13.71 2.63 1.18
CA CYS A 162 -12.61 3.16 1.99
C CYS A 162 -11.27 2.66 1.45
N LEU A 163 -10.33 3.58 1.22
CA LEU A 163 -8.97 3.24 0.77
C LEU A 163 -8.14 2.71 1.96
N GLY A 164 -7.49 1.57 1.75
CA GLY A 164 -6.64 0.90 2.74
C GLY A 164 -7.26 -0.35 3.36
N LEU A 165 -6.52 -1.01 4.26
CA LEU A 165 -6.97 -2.24 4.90
C LEU A 165 -7.93 -1.93 6.06
N ASN A 166 -8.97 -2.77 6.22
CA ASN A 166 -9.91 -2.72 7.35
C ASN A 166 -9.37 -3.44 8.61
N THR A 167 -8.20 -4.06 8.51
CA THR A 167 -7.59 -4.88 9.55
C THR A 167 -6.10 -4.54 9.64
N ARG A 168 -5.57 -4.41 10.86
CA ARG A 168 -4.13 -4.28 11.11
C ARG A 168 -3.66 -5.22 12.22
N SER A 169 -2.42 -5.67 12.14
CA SER A 169 -1.80 -6.58 13.10
C SER A 169 -0.63 -5.93 13.83
N HIS A 170 -0.56 -6.09 15.14
CA HIS A 170 0.57 -5.65 15.98
C HIS A 170 1.15 -6.83 16.76
N PHE A 171 2.43 -6.74 17.13
CA PHE A 171 3.06 -7.77 17.96
C PHE A 171 2.64 -7.65 19.43
N CYS A 172 2.39 -8.79 20.06
CA CYS A 172 2.20 -8.90 21.51
C CYS A 172 3.29 -9.79 22.11
N ASN A 173 3.82 -9.40 23.26
CA ASN A 173 4.74 -10.21 24.04
C ASN A 173 4.04 -10.65 25.33
N THR A 174 3.82 -11.94 25.46
CA THR A 174 3.15 -12.53 26.64
C THR A 174 4.04 -12.53 27.89
N LYS A 175 5.36 -12.27 27.74
CA LYS A 175 6.39 -12.40 28.78
C LYS A 175 6.47 -13.81 29.42
N ILE A 176 5.75 -14.79 28.87
CA ILE A 176 5.78 -16.18 29.29
C ILE A 176 6.67 -16.93 28.30
N PRO A 177 7.84 -17.46 28.69
CA PRO A 177 8.67 -18.25 27.79
C PRO A 177 7.92 -19.50 27.31
N CYS A 178 8.02 -19.82 26.02
CA CYS A 178 7.39 -21.04 25.50
C CYS A 178 8.15 -22.30 25.94
N PRO A 179 7.44 -23.42 26.16
CA PRO A 179 8.08 -24.69 26.42
C PRO A 179 8.90 -25.10 25.19
N VAL A 180 10.18 -25.40 25.40
CA VAL A 180 11.09 -25.90 24.37
C VAL A 180 11.31 -27.38 24.63
N ASP A 181 10.84 -28.20 23.71
CA ASP A 181 11.03 -29.65 23.77
C ASP A 181 12.51 -29.99 23.62
N GLY A 182 12.95 -31.02 24.36
CA GLY A 182 14.32 -31.49 24.29
C GLY A 182 14.66 -32.05 22.91
N ARG A 183 15.86 -31.76 22.42
CA ARG A 183 16.41 -32.36 21.19
C ARG A 183 17.58 -33.27 21.52
N TRP A 184 17.70 -34.37 20.78
CA TRP A 184 18.87 -35.24 20.89
C TRP A 184 20.13 -34.49 20.43
N SER A 185 21.24 -34.67 21.15
CA SER A 185 22.56 -34.36 20.61
C SER A 185 22.91 -35.29 19.46
N GLU A 186 23.94 -34.94 18.70
CA GLU A 186 24.66 -35.92 17.88
C GLU A 186 25.04 -37.14 18.74
N TRP A 187 25.07 -38.29 18.09
CA TRP A 187 25.57 -39.51 18.73
C TRP A 187 27.05 -39.34 19.05
N GLY A 188 27.45 -39.78 20.25
CA GLY A 188 28.85 -39.90 20.58
C GLY A 188 29.57 -40.94 19.72
N GLU A 189 30.89 -40.93 19.82
CA GLU A 189 31.74 -41.94 19.20
C GLU A 189 31.41 -43.35 19.70
N TRP A 190 31.63 -44.34 18.84
CA TRP A 190 31.48 -45.73 19.22
C TRP A 190 32.57 -46.14 20.21
N SER A 191 32.21 -46.85 21.28
CA SER A 191 33.16 -47.49 22.18
C SER A 191 34.06 -48.49 21.43
N THR A 192 35.14 -48.95 22.04
CA THR A 192 35.90 -50.10 21.51
C THR A 192 35.00 -51.34 21.44
N CYS A 193 35.23 -52.19 20.44
CA CYS A 193 34.50 -53.44 20.30
C CYS A 193 35.04 -54.45 21.32
N THR A 194 34.21 -54.81 22.29
CA THR A 194 34.58 -55.72 23.38
C THR A 194 33.47 -56.74 23.59
N ARG A 195 33.82 -57.95 24.04
CA ARG A 195 32.83 -58.98 24.39
C ARG A 195 32.62 -59.00 25.90
N PRO A 196 31.44 -58.55 26.41
CA PRO A 196 31.18 -58.55 27.85
C PRO A 196 31.30 -59.96 28.43
N GLY A 197 32.00 -60.11 29.55
CA GLY A 197 32.18 -61.39 30.24
C GLY A 197 33.24 -62.32 29.63
N TYR A 198 33.94 -61.90 28.57
CA TYR A 198 35.07 -62.63 28.00
C TYR A 198 36.38 -61.95 28.39
N THR A 199 37.32 -62.70 28.96
CA THR A 199 38.63 -62.20 29.42
C THR A 199 39.74 -62.27 28.37
N GLY A 200 39.50 -62.94 27.24
CA GLY A 200 40.45 -63.00 26.13
C GLY A 200 40.38 -61.78 25.21
N ASP A 201 41.42 -61.60 24.40
CA ASP A 201 41.44 -60.58 23.35
C ASP A 201 40.69 -61.07 22.10
N ILE A 202 39.69 -60.31 21.67
CA ILE A 202 38.89 -60.59 20.47
C ILE A 202 39.46 -59.94 19.20
N THR A 203 40.58 -59.23 19.32
CA THR A 203 41.22 -58.50 18.22
C THR A 203 41.69 -59.45 17.12
N CYS A 204 41.30 -59.17 15.87
CA CYS A 204 41.60 -59.95 14.67
C CYS A 204 41.04 -61.39 14.67
N GLN A 205 40.02 -61.68 15.48
CA GLN A 205 39.42 -63.01 15.58
C GLN A 205 37.96 -63.00 15.09
N GLU A 206 37.46 -64.16 14.69
CA GLU A 206 36.03 -64.38 14.38
C GLU A 206 35.19 -64.50 15.67
N ILE A 207 35.35 -63.52 16.56
CA ILE A 207 34.62 -63.42 17.82
C ILE A 207 33.79 -62.14 17.82
N VAL A 208 32.48 -62.30 17.95
CA VAL A 208 31.54 -61.19 17.97
C VAL A 208 31.63 -60.46 19.31
N GLY A 209 31.95 -59.17 19.25
CA GLY A 209 31.87 -58.21 20.34
C GLY A 209 30.70 -57.24 20.17
N GLN A 210 30.62 -56.27 21.08
CA GLN A 210 29.63 -55.20 21.04
C GLN A 210 30.29 -53.84 21.17
N GLN A 211 29.80 -52.86 20.41
CA GLN A 211 30.09 -51.44 20.59
C GLN A 211 28.84 -50.73 21.09
N LYS A 212 29.05 -49.71 21.93
CA LYS A 212 27.99 -48.86 22.45
C LYS A 212 28.32 -47.41 22.14
N ARG A 213 27.30 -46.62 21.82
CA ARG A 213 27.37 -45.15 21.76
C ARG A 213 26.15 -44.55 22.43
N THR A 214 26.30 -43.33 22.93
CA THR A 214 25.25 -42.63 23.67
C THR A 214 24.98 -41.25 23.07
N ARG A 215 23.80 -40.71 23.35
CA ARG A 215 23.40 -39.34 23.02
C ARG A 215 22.67 -38.73 24.22
N VAL A 216 22.67 -37.41 24.33
CA VAL A 216 22.07 -36.69 25.46
C VAL A 216 20.93 -35.81 24.96
N CYS A 217 19.83 -35.76 25.70
CA CYS A 217 18.73 -34.85 25.43
C CYS A 217 19.08 -33.45 25.95
N LYS A 218 19.24 -32.47 25.04
CA LYS A 218 19.67 -31.10 25.34
C LYS A 218 18.55 -30.09 25.03
N GLY A 219 18.61 -28.93 25.67
CA GLY A 219 17.76 -27.76 25.32
C GLY A 219 16.32 -27.82 25.82
N ARG A 220 16.01 -28.71 26.78
CA ARG A 220 14.68 -28.84 27.37
C ARG A 220 14.42 -27.71 28.37
N SER A 221 13.33 -26.97 28.21
CA SER A 221 12.79 -26.10 29.28
C SER A 221 12.09 -26.93 30.36
N PRO A 222 11.86 -26.40 31.58
CA PRO A 222 11.24 -27.17 32.68
C PRO A 222 9.96 -27.93 32.28
N ASP A 223 9.09 -27.26 31.51
CA ASP A 223 7.80 -27.80 31.03
C ASP A 223 7.88 -28.48 29.64
N GLY A 224 9.04 -28.48 28.99
CA GLY A 224 9.22 -29.13 27.69
C GLY A 224 9.17 -30.66 27.79
N LYS A 225 8.86 -31.34 26.69
CA LYS A 225 8.88 -32.80 26.63
C LYS A 225 10.31 -33.34 26.61
N ARG A 226 10.50 -34.55 27.15
CA ARG A 226 11.77 -35.29 27.00
C ARG A 226 11.86 -35.88 25.59
N CYS A 227 13.09 -36.03 25.11
CA CYS A 227 13.36 -36.66 23.83
C CYS A 227 12.80 -38.08 23.78
N VAL A 228 12.11 -38.42 22.69
CA VAL A 228 11.55 -39.76 22.47
C VAL A 228 12.61 -40.68 21.86
N GLY A 229 12.66 -41.93 22.33
CA GLY A 229 13.59 -42.97 21.86
C GLY A 229 14.73 -43.26 22.83
N SER A 230 15.56 -44.24 22.49
CA SER A 230 16.69 -44.67 23.34
C SER A 230 17.84 -43.65 23.31
N TYR A 231 18.49 -43.44 24.45
CA TYR A 231 19.73 -42.66 24.58
C TYR A 231 20.99 -43.49 24.30
N ILE A 232 20.85 -44.81 24.17
CA ILE A 232 21.94 -45.76 23.93
C ILE A 232 21.66 -46.59 22.67
N HIS A 233 22.71 -46.77 21.86
CA HIS A 233 22.68 -47.63 20.68
C HIS A 233 23.81 -48.65 20.78
N ILE A 234 23.47 -49.92 20.60
CA ILE A 234 24.38 -51.05 20.72
C ILE A 234 24.38 -51.79 19.38
N ARG A 235 25.57 -52.12 18.86
CA ARG A 235 25.70 -52.95 17.65
C ARG A 235 26.73 -54.05 17.84
N SER A 236 26.56 -55.12 17.07
CA SER A 236 27.52 -56.22 17.00
C SER A 236 28.69 -55.89 16.07
N CYS A 237 29.89 -56.35 16.45
CA CYS A 237 31.11 -56.03 15.72
C CYS A 237 32.18 -57.12 15.80
N TYR A 238 33.06 -57.14 14.80
CA TYR A 238 34.38 -57.75 14.90
C TYR A 238 35.43 -56.66 15.18
N ASN A 239 36.38 -56.94 16.06
CA ASN A 239 37.45 -56.01 16.38
C ASN A 239 38.61 -56.18 15.41
N MET A 240 38.80 -55.21 14.51
CA MET A 240 39.86 -55.16 13.48
C MET A 240 40.93 -54.10 13.79
N PHE A 241 41.04 -53.65 15.04
CA PHE A 241 42.00 -52.63 15.42
C PHE A 241 43.44 -53.13 15.24
N ARG A 242 44.23 -52.45 14.38
CA ARG A 242 45.63 -52.78 14.07
C ARG A 242 45.88 -54.20 13.56
N CYS A 243 44.85 -54.85 13.00
CA CYS A 243 45.01 -56.15 12.35
C CYS A 243 45.80 -56.02 11.06
N LYS A 244 46.81 -56.87 10.89
CA LYS A 244 47.60 -56.92 9.65
C LYS A 244 46.80 -57.73 8.63
N LEU A 245 46.24 -57.04 7.64
CA LEU A 245 45.42 -57.66 6.59
C LEU A 245 46.13 -57.49 5.25
N GLU A 246 45.87 -58.41 4.33
CA GLU A 246 46.20 -58.17 2.92
C GLU A 246 45.37 -56.99 2.42
N GLY A 247 45.95 -56.22 1.49
CA GLY A 247 45.35 -55.00 0.99
C GLY A 247 45.30 -54.96 -0.53
N GLN A 248 44.32 -54.25 -1.05
CA GLN A 248 44.22 -53.89 -2.46
C GLN A 248 44.16 -52.37 -2.59
N TRP A 249 44.83 -51.84 -3.61
CA TRP A 249 44.74 -50.42 -3.90
C TRP A 249 43.33 -50.08 -4.38
N SER A 250 42.73 -49.07 -3.77
CA SER A 250 41.47 -48.52 -4.26
C SER A 250 41.64 -48.00 -5.69
N ASP A 251 40.50 -47.84 -6.37
CA ASP A 251 40.45 -46.96 -7.53
C ASP A 251 40.94 -45.56 -7.16
N TRP A 252 41.43 -44.84 -8.17
CA TRP A 252 41.79 -43.43 -8.00
C TRP A 252 40.54 -42.63 -7.66
N SER A 253 40.66 -41.74 -6.68
CA SER A 253 39.65 -40.72 -6.48
C SER A 253 39.50 -39.88 -7.76
N SER A 254 38.33 -39.29 -7.94
CA SER A 254 38.18 -38.19 -8.90
C SER A 254 39.24 -37.12 -8.63
N TRP A 255 39.64 -36.41 -9.68
CA TRP A 255 40.51 -35.25 -9.55
C TRP A 255 39.87 -34.22 -8.62
N GLY A 256 40.63 -33.75 -7.64
CA GLY A 256 40.26 -32.62 -6.80
C GLY A 256 40.20 -31.33 -7.60
N LEU A 257 39.66 -30.29 -6.96
CA LEU A 257 39.65 -28.94 -7.53
C LEU A 257 41.08 -28.41 -7.69
N CYS A 258 41.25 -27.49 -8.64
CA CYS A 258 42.49 -26.76 -8.82
C CYS A 258 42.74 -25.84 -7.62
N ILE A 259 43.89 -26.00 -6.98
CA ILE A 259 44.31 -25.19 -5.83
C ILE A 259 45.68 -24.58 -6.16
N PRO A 260 45.85 -23.25 -6.08
CA PRO A 260 44.80 -22.23 -5.85
C PRO A 260 43.77 -22.18 -7.01
N THR A 261 42.56 -21.69 -6.72
CA THR A 261 41.45 -21.64 -7.71
C THR A 261 41.73 -20.68 -8.86
N CYS A 262 42.54 -19.65 -8.62
CA CYS A 262 43.08 -18.74 -9.61
C CYS A 262 44.44 -18.25 -9.05
N GLU A 263 45.51 -18.30 -9.86
CA GLU A 263 46.90 -17.78 -9.64
C GLU A 263 47.89 -18.53 -10.57
N LYS A 264 49.20 -18.34 -10.43
CA LYS A 264 50.23 -19.05 -11.22
C LYS A 264 50.42 -20.50 -10.73
N ASN A 265 50.36 -21.45 -11.66
CA ASN A 265 50.59 -22.90 -11.50
C ASN A 265 49.59 -23.65 -10.57
N PRO A 266 48.28 -23.54 -10.82
CA PRO A 266 47.27 -24.32 -10.11
C PRO A 266 47.49 -25.83 -10.32
N MET A 267 47.44 -26.61 -9.24
CA MET A 267 47.54 -28.06 -9.29
C MET A 267 46.22 -28.69 -8.86
N LYS A 268 45.82 -29.75 -9.57
CA LYS A 268 44.80 -30.69 -9.10
C LYS A 268 45.51 -31.92 -8.54
N SER A 269 44.95 -32.52 -7.50
CA SER A 269 45.44 -33.79 -6.99
C SER A 269 44.34 -34.83 -6.90
N ARG A 270 44.73 -36.09 -7.06
CA ARG A 270 43.89 -37.25 -6.78
C ARG A 270 44.69 -38.22 -5.93
N LYS A 271 43.99 -39.08 -5.21
CA LYS A 271 44.61 -40.06 -4.33
C LYS A 271 43.97 -41.42 -4.45
N ARG A 272 44.75 -42.44 -4.17
CA ARG A 272 44.25 -43.79 -3.88
C ARG A 272 44.88 -44.29 -2.60
N VAL A 273 44.17 -45.17 -1.92
CA VAL A 273 44.56 -45.70 -0.62
C VAL A 273 44.60 -47.22 -0.67
N CYS A 274 45.54 -47.80 0.06
CA CYS A 274 45.58 -49.24 0.28
C CYS A 274 44.41 -49.59 1.22
N GLN A 275 43.43 -50.33 0.70
CA GLN A 275 42.25 -50.75 1.44
C GLN A 275 42.43 -52.20 1.92
N PRO A 276 42.04 -52.52 3.17
CA PRO A 276 42.10 -53.88 3.68
C PRO A 276 41.08 -54.79 3.00
N THR A 277 41.50 -56.00 2.62
CA THR A 277 40.57 -57.07 2.27
C THR A 277 40.16 -57.78 3.56
N TYR A 278 38.93 -57.53 4.02
CA TYR A 278 38.41 -58.15 5.23
C TYR A 278 38.22 -59.67 5.06
N PRO A 279 38.43 -60.46 6.13
CA PRO A 279 38.19 -61.89 6.09
C PRO A 279 36.69 -62.19 5.90
N LYS A 280 36.39 -63.36 5.33
CA LYS A 280 35.02 -63.83 5.03
C LYS A 280 34.30 -64.33 6.30
N PHE A 281 34.20 -63.48 7.31
CA PHE A 281 33.47 -63.79 8.54
C PHE A 281 31.95 -63.71 8.32
N SER A 282 31.18 -64.43 9.14
CA SER A 282 29.72 -64.30 9.11
C SER A 282 29.30 -62.87 9.45
N MET A 283 28.54 -62.24 8.55
CA MET A 283 28.03 -60.87 8.71
C MET A 283 26.68 -60.81 9.42
N GLU A 284 26.11 -61.97 9.75
CA GLU A 284 24.84 -62.10 10.44
C GLU A 284 24.97 -63.06 11.63
N THR A 285 24.29 -62.74 12.72
CA THR A 285 24.11 -63.65 13.86
C THR A 285 22.66 -63.65 14.32
N GLN A 286 22.24 -64.75 14.94
CA GLN A 286 20.96 -64.81 15.63
C GLN A 286 20.96 -63.82 16.79
N GLY A 287 19.96 -62.94 16.82
CA GLY A 287 19.74 -62.04 17.93
C GLY A 287 19.45 -62.81 19.22
N VAL A 288 19.75 -62.20 20.37
CA VAL A 288 19.38 -62.76 21.67
C VAL A 288 17.91 -62.42 21.93
N GLY A 289 17.03 -63.42 21.88
CA GLY A 289 15.57 -63.27 21.93
C GLY A 289 14.92 -63.27 20.53
N ASN A 290 13.59 -63.22 20.45
CA ASN A 290 12.77 -63.21 19.19
C ASN A 290 13.03 -62.02 18.23
N THR A 291 14.18 -61.35 18.34
CA THR A 291 14.67 -60.37 17.39
C THR A 291 15.31 -61.10 16.22
N GLY A 292 14.95 -60.71 14.99
CA GLY A 292 15.48 -61.29 13.75
C GLY A 292 17.02 -61.15 13.58
N PRO A 293 17.56 -61.47 12.40
CA PRO A 293 19.01 -61.48 12.17
C PRO A 293 19.65 -60.11 12.49
N VAL A 294 20.75 -60.13 13.24
CA VAL A 294 21.52 -58.95 13.62
C VAL A 294 22.77 -58.86 12.76
N ASN A 295 22.89 -57.75 12.02
CA ASN A 295 24.05 -57.47 11.19
C ASN A 295 25.29 -57.15 12.04
N ILE A 296 26.42 -57.70 11.63
CA ILE A 296 27.73 -57.50 12.26
C ILE A 296 28.56 -56.57 11.39
N SER A 297 29.30 -55.67 12.03
CA SER A 297 30.18 -54.71 11.36
C SER A 297 31.64 -54.87 11.77
N PHE A 298 32.58 -54.57 10.88
CA PHE A 298 33.98 -54.46 11.27
C PHE A 298 34.23 -53.12 11.98
N SER A 299 34.99 -53.16 13.06
CA SER A 299 35.31 -51.98 13.88
C SER A 299 36.81 -51.80 14.04
N GLY A 300 37.26 -50.55 14.21
CA GLY A 300 38.67 -50.21 14.27
C GLY A 300 39.30 -49.97 12.89
N LYS A 301 40.57 -49.58 12.89
CA LYS A 301 41.37 -49.35 11.67
C LYS A 301 42.43 -50.45 11.55
N PRO A 302 42.30 -51.38 10.58
CA PRO A 302 43.34 -52.37 10.32
C PRO A 302 44.53 -51.75 9.58
N TRP A 303 45.61 -52.52 9.46
CA TRP A 303 46.81 -52.19 8.70
C TRP A 303 46.88 -53.05 7.44
N PRO A 304 46.42 -52.52 6.30
CA PRO A 304 46.45 -53.24 5.05
C PRO A 304 47.87 -53.30 4.47
N ARG A 305 48.20 -54.41 3.81
CA ARG A 305 49.47 -54.62 3.13
C ARG A 305 49.25 -54.63 1.62
N CYS A 306 49.67 -53.55 0.96
CA CYS A 306 49.72 -53.47 -0.49
C CYS A 306 51.18 -53.43 -0.97
N GLN A 307 51.41 -53.80 -2.23
CA GLN A 307 52.68 -53.52 -2.88
C GLN A 307 52.90 -51.98 -2.94
N PRO A 308 54.02 -51.46 -2.42
CA PRO A 308 54.26 -50.02 -2.40
C PRO A 308 54.34 -49.42 -3.80
N ILE A 309 53.70 -48.26 -4.00
CA ILE A 309 53.83 -47.48 -5.24
C ILE A 309 54.66 -46.25 -4.91
N ASN A 310 55.74 -46.01 -5.67
CA ASN A 310 56.66 -44.89 -5.45
C ASN A 310 57.16 -44.83 -3.99
N GLY A 311 57.42 -45.98 -3.37
CA GLY A 311 57.87 -46.09 -1.98
C GLY A 311 56.80 -45.83 -0.91
N LYS A 312 55.55 -45.51 -1.29
CA LYS A 312 54.44 -45.25 -0.35
C LYS A 312 53.57 -46.51 -0.15
N PRO A 313 53.43 -47.02 1.09
CA PRO A 313 52.75 -48.29 1.35
C PRO A 313 51.23 -48.17 1.62
N LEU A 314 50.72 -46.99 1.98
CA LEU A 314 49.33 -46.82 2.46
C LEU A 314 48.49 -45.83 1.65
N GLU A 315 49.09 -44.73 1.17
CA GLU A 315 48.40 -43.70 0.41
C GLU A 315 49.35 -43.12 -0.62
N VAL A 316 48.85 -42.97 -1.84
CA VAL A 316 49.60 -42.36 -2.95
C VAL A 316 48.76 -41.21 -3.47
N GLU A 317 49.41 -40.06 -3.58
CA GLU A 317 48.84 -38.85 -4.17
C GLU A 317 49.53 -38.59 -5.50
N GLU A 318 48.73 -38.29 -6.51
CA GLU A 318 49.18 -37.86 -7.83
C GLU A 318 48.74 -36.41 -8.06
N LYS A 319 49.65 -35.60 -8.58
CA LYS A 319 49.43 -34.17 -8.83
C LYS A 319 49.67 -33.88 -10.30
N GLU A 320 48.75 -33.13 -10.89
CA GLU A 320 48.84 -32.67 -12.27
C GLU A 320 48.57 -31.16 -12.33
N PRO A 321 49.23 -30.43 -13.25
CA PRO A 321 48.90 -29.04 -13.50
C PRO A 321 47.48 -28.93 -14.08
N CYS A 322 46.75 -27.89 -13.66
CA CYS A 322 45.46 -27.58 -14.23
C CYS A 322 45.61 -26.85 -15.58
N LEU A 323 44.79 -27.23 -16.56
CA LEU A 323 44.70 -26.58 -17.87
C LEU A 323 43.50 -25.62 -17.88
N ASN A 324 43.63 -24.47 -18.55
CA ASN A 324 42.55 -23.49 -18.76
C ASN A 324 41.93 -22.91 -17.47
N VAL A 325 42.76 -22.59 -16.47
CA VAL A 325 42.27 -21.97 -15.23
C VAL A 325 41.88 -20.51 -15.47
N PRO A 326 40.70 -20.06 -15.01
CA PRO A 326 40.23 -18.69 -15.23
C PRO A 326 41.15 -17.66 -14.55
N PRO A 327 41.20 -16.43 -15.09
CA PRO A 327 41.89 -15.33 -14.41
C PRO A 327 41.24 -15.04 -13.06
N CYS A 328 42.07 -14.78 -12.05
CA CYS A 328 41.67 -13.87 -10.97
C CYS A 328 41.62 -12.44 -11.54
#